data_AF-S3AFP7-F1
#
_entry.id   AF-S3AFP7-F1
#
_cell.length_a   1.000
_cell.length_b   1.000
_cell.length_c   1.000
_cell.angle_alpha   90.00
_cell.angle_beta   90.00
_cell.angle_gamma   90.00
#
_symmetry.space_group_name_H-M   'P 1'
#
loop_
_entity.id
_entity.type
_entity.pdbx_description
1 polymer ?
#
loop_
_entity_poly.entity_id
_entity_poly.type
_entity_poly.pdbx_seq_one_letter_code
_entity_poly.pdbx_strand_id
1 'polypeptide(L)'
;MANRSYIYLKNGDEARILTEGIYTIPYFWQLFWDEEDLKAPIALWKTAEELEEDEEQAERFYQEQNVDILLPIEKFRQNALQNRSFLEENVPQSVQLYDAFVRYILANVKDGDVLGFDVLDIVFMDQVSVVSDKLLKNIGAIRENQPKDLDFSLTEKNLIGLAMGFPDYYASELLPEDNILDSVAYQDELKKMKPQEDKQGGDMTGADTKANKWRSGIVYLLILALVIRLIFYMMVKR
;
A
#
# COMPACT_ATOMS: atom_id res chain seq x y z
N MET A 1 13.93 -5.97 -1.12
CA MET A 1 12.96 -4.96 -1.59
C MET A 1 11.95 -4.74 -0.47
N ALA A 2 11.14 -3.67 -0.50
CA ALA A 2 10.05 -3.48 0.46
C ALA A 2 8.83 -4.29 0.01
N ASN A 3 8.08 -4.88 0.95
CA ASN A 3 6.81 -5.55 0.65
C ASN A 3 5.76 -4.48 0.32
N ARG A 4 5.01 -4.69 -0.75
CA ARG A 4 4.09 -3.69 -1.30
C ARG A 4 2.69 -4.26 -1.44
N SER A 5 1.72 -3.38 -1.46
CA SER A 5 0.36 -3.68 -1.90
C SER A 5 -0.03 -2.69 -2.98
N TYR A 6 -0.99 -3.05 -3.84
CA TYR A 6 -1.40 -2.21 -4.96
C TYR A 6 -2.91 -2.17 -5.12
N ILE A 7 -3.42 -0.99 -5.49
CA ILE A 7 -4.70 -0.89 -6.20
C ILE A 7 -4.39 -0.80 -7.67
N TYR A 8 -5.14 -1.55 -8.48
CA TYR A 8 -5.05 -1.48 -9.93
C TYR A 8 -6.43 -1.64 -10.60
N LEU A 9 -6.52 -1.20 -11.85
CA LEU A 9 -7.65 -1.49 -12.72
C LEU A 9 -7.27 -2.60 -13.70
N LYS A 10 -8.09 -3.64 -13.78
CA LYS A 10 -7.91 -4.79 -14.66
C LYS A 10 -8.90 -4.75 -15.82
N ASN A 11 -8.42 -4.91 -17.04
CA ASN A 11 -9.26 -5.05 -18.24
C ASN A 11 -8.63 -6.06 -19.21
N GLY A 12 -9.16 -7.28 -19.23
CA GLY A 12 -8.51 -8.40 -19.91
C GLY A 12 -7.12 -8.66 -19.32
N ASP A 13 -6.09 -8.64 -20.18
CA ASP A 13 -4.69 -8.83 -19.80
C ASP A 13 -4.00 -7.51 -19.37
N GLU A 14 -4.67 -6.38 -19.51
CA GLU A 14 -4.13 -5.08 -19.09
C GLU A 14 -4.38 -4.84 -17.59
N ALA A 15 -3.31 -4.49 -16.86
CA ALA A 15 -3.38 -4.02 -15.48
C ALA A 15 -2.75 -2.63 -15.37
N ARG A 16 -3.50 -1.68 -14.81
CA ARG A 16 -3.06 -0.29 -14.58
C ARG A 16 -3.00 -0.01 -13.10
N ILE A 17 -1.79 0.10 -12.54
CA ILE A 17 -1.56 0.41 -11.13
C ILE A 17 -1.99 1.86 -10.87
N LEU A 18 -2.76 2.06 -9.79
CA LEU A 18 -3.25 3.37 -9.37
C LEU A 18 -2.50 3.88 -8.14
N THR A 19 -2.31 3.02 -7.14
CA THR A 19 -1.64 3.36 -5.89
C THR A 19 -0.86 2.19 -5.32
N GLU A 20 0.15 2.52 -4.52
CA GLU A 20 0.95 1.56 -3.77
C GLU A 20 0.89 1.80 -2.26
N GLY A 21 0.70 0.73 -1.50
CA GLY A 21 0.98 0.68 -0.07
C GLY A 21 2.39 0.14 0.17
N ILE A 22 3.08 0.68 1.18
CA ILE A 22 4.43 0.24 1.55
C ILE A 22 4.38 -0.36 2.95
N TYR A 23 4.69 -1.65 3.09
CA TYR A 23 4.60 -2.42 4.34
C TYR A 23 3.21 -2.45 5.00
N THR A 24 2.14 -2.11 4.27
CA THR A 24 0.78 -2.05 4.81
C THR A 24 -0.28 -2.21 3.72
N ILE A 25 -1.50 -2.55 4.13
CA ILE A 25 -2.73 -2.37 3.34
C ILE A 25 -3.38 -1.07 3.82
N PRO A 26 -3.30 0.03 3.05
CA PRO A 26 -3.82 1.33 3.49
C PRO A 26 -5.30 1.27 3.87
N TYR A 27 -5.67 1.98 4.93
CA TYR A 27 -6.96 1.72 5.57
C TYR A 27 -8.17 2.18 4.77
N PHE A 28 -8.04 3.14 3.84
CA PHE A 28 -9.13 3.48 2.94
C PHE A 28 -9.49 2.32 2.02
N TRP A 29 -8.53 1.45 1.70
CA TRP A 29 -8.77 0.32 0.81
C TRP A 29 -9.74 -0.67 1.46
N GLN A 30 -9.59 -0.85 2.77
CA GLN A 30 -10.44 -1.71 3.60
C GLN A 30 -11.90 -1.20 3.72
N LEU A 31 -12.21 0.01 3.24
CA LEU A 31 -13.58 0.53 3.14
C LEU A 31 -14.27 0.08 1.83
N PHE A 32 -13.55 -0.53 0.89
CA PHE A 32 -14.06 -0.83 -0.44
C PHE A 32 -14.60 -2.25 -0.60
N TRP A 33 -14.24 -3.18 0.28
CA TRP A 33 -14.69 -4.57 0.22
C TRP A 33 -15.37 -5.00 1.52
N ASP A 34 -16.13 -6.09 1.45
CA ASP A 34 -16.81 -6.70 2.60
C ASP A 34 -16.31 -8.12 2.88
N GLU A 35 -16.94 -8.77 3.87
CA GLU A 35 -16.60 -10.13 4.28
C GLU A 35 -16.81 -11.15 3.14
N GLU A 36 -17.80 -10.94 2.27
CA GLU A 36 -18.05 -11.83 1.14
C GLU A 36 -16.95 -11.74 0.10
N ASP A 37 -16.46 -10.52 -0.18
CA ASP A 37 -15.36 -10.27 -1.12
C ASP A 37 -14.05 -10.94 -0.68
N LEU A 38 -13.82 -11.09 0.63
CA LEU A 38 -12.58 -11.69 1.16
C LEU A 38 -12.61 -13.21 1.25
N LYS A 39 -13.76 -13.88 1.14
CA LYS A 39 -13.85 -15.34 1.32
C LYS A 39 -12.98 -16.12 0.35
N ALA A 40 -13.07 -15.82 -0.94
CA ALA A 40 -12.30 -16.51 -1.97
C ALA A 40 -10.80 -16.17 -1.91
N PRO A 41 -10.39 -14.88 -1.83
CA PRO A 41 -8.99 -14.52 -1.64
C PRO A 41 -8.34 -15.17 -0.41
N ILE A 42 -9.00 -15.14 0.75
CA ILE A 42 -8.47 -15.78 1.97
C ILE A 42 -8.28 -17.30 1.78
N ALA A 43 -9.20 -17.98 1.10
CA ALA A 43 -9.05 -19.40 0.81
C ALA A 43 -7.86 -19.66 -0.11
N LEU A 44 -7.67 -18.84 -1.15
CA LEU A 44 -6.55 -18.93 -2.06
C LEU A 44 -5.21 -18.62 -1.37
N TRP A 45 -5.17 -17.62 -0.48
CA TRP A 45 -3.96 -17.30 0.29
C TRP A 45 -3.55 -18.45 1.20
N LYS A 46 -4.51 -19.13 1.84
CA LYS A 46 -4.23 -20.33 2.65
C LYS A 46 -3.65 -21.45 1.82
N THR A 47 -4.22 -21.71 0.64
CA THR A 47 -3.66 -22.70 -0.29
C THR A 47 -2.26 -22.29 -0.75
N ALA A 48 -2.04 -21.01 -1.06
CA ALA A 48 -0.73 -20.51 -1.46
C ALA A 48 0.32 -20.68 -0.34
N GLU A 49 -0.03 -20.40 0.92
CA GLU A 49 0.83 -20.60 2.10
C GLU A 49 1.20 -22.09 2.28
N GLU A 50 0.25 -23.02 2.07
CA GLU A 50 0.52 -24.47 2.12
C GLU A 50 1.43 -24.95 0.98
N LEU A 51 1.38 -24.30 -0.18
CA LEU A 51 2.17 -24.65 -1.35
C LEU A 51 3.59 -24.05 -1.35
N GLU A 52 3.93 -23.13 -0.43
CA GLU A 52 5.29 -22.54 -0.37
C GLU A 52 6.40 -23.58 -0.15
N GLU A 53 6.06 -24.76 0.38
CA GLU A 53 7.01 -25.87 0.54
C GLU A 53 7.37 -26.58 -0.79
N ASP A 54 6.60 -26.35 -1.86
CA ASP A 54 6.79 -26.93 -3.20
C ASP A 54 6.75 -25.82 -4.28
N GLU A 55 7.94 -25.34 -4.66
CA GLU A 55 8.12 -24.23 -5.61
C GLU A 55 7.44 -24.47 -6.98
N GLU A 56 7.44 -25.70 -7.50
CA GLU A 56 6.82 -26.02 -8.79
C GLU A 56 5.28 -25.95 -8.68
N GLN A 57 4.72 -26.45 -7.58
CA GLN A 57 3.28 -26.35 -7.35
C GLN A 57 2.84 -24.91 -7.08
N ALA A 58 3.62 -24.15 -6.31
CA ALA A 58 3.36 -22.74 -6.04
C ALA A 58 3.39 -21.92 -7.34
N GLU A 59 4.40 -22.11 -8.20
CA GLU A 59 4.50 -21.38 -9.46
C GLU A 59 3.28 -21.65 -10.37
N ARG A 60 2.89 -22.92 -10.54
CA ARG A 60 1.68 -23.25 -11.33
C ARG A 60 0.43 -22.65 -10.72
N PHE A 61 0.30 -22.67 -9.40
CA PHE A 61 -0.84 -22.09 -8.70
C PHE A 61 -0.98 -20.59 -9.01
N TYR A 62 0.12 -19.83 -8.94
CA TYR A 62 0.11 -18.40 -9.28
C TYR A 62 -0.14 -18.10 -10.76
N GLN A 63 0.20 -19.03 -11.67
CA GLN A 63 -0.11 -18.88 -13.10
C GLN A 63 -1.60 -19.12 -13.40
N GLU A 64 -2.25 -20.00 -12.65
CA GLU A 64 -3.63 -20.43 -12.91
C GLU A 64 -4.67 -19.66 -12.08
N GLN A 65 -4.32 -19.23 -10.87
CA GLN A 65 -5.23 -18.63 -9.92
C GLN A 65 -4.95 -17.14 -9.77
N ASN A 66 -6.02 -16.34 -9.74
CA ASN A 66 -5.93 -14.96 -9.31
C ASN A 66 -6.13 -14.87 -7.80
N VAL A 67 -5.06 -14.60 -7.08
CA VAL A 67 -5.04 -14.47 -5.62
C VAL A 67 -5.43 -13.07 -5.13
N ASP A 68 -5.68 -12.14 -6.04
CA ASP A 68 -6.04 -10.77 -5.70
C ASP A 68 -7.51 -10.65 -5.29
N ILE A 69 -7.81 -9.61 -4.53
CA ILE A 69 -9.20 -9.22 -4.28
C ILE A 69 -9.69 -8.49 -5.53
N LEU A 70 -10.72 -9.02 -6.18
CA LEU A 70 -11.34 -8.40 -7.36
C LEU A 70 -12.73 -7.88 -7.03
N LEU A 71 -12.97 -6.62 -7.38
CA LEU A 71 -14.20 -5.91 -7.05
C LEU A 71 -14.81 -5.23 -8.29
N PRO A 72 -16.06 -5.56 -8.67
CA PRO A 72 -16.76 -4.82 -9.72
C PRO A 72 -16.85 -3.33 -9.38
N ILE A 73 -16.68 -2.45 -10.38
CA ILE A 73 -16.68 -0.99 -10.17
C ILE A 73 -17.99 -0.50 -9.50
N GLU A 74 -19.13 -1.09 -9.84
CA GLU A 74 -20.39 -0.72 -9.20
C GLU A 74 -20.44 -1.11 -7.72
N LYS A 75 -19.86 -2.25 -7.33
CA LYS A 75 -19.73 -2.63 -5.91
C LYS A 75 -18.76 -1.71 -5.18
N PHE A 76 -17.63 -1.36 -5.81
CA PHE A 76 -16.72 -0.33 -5.30
C PHE A 76 -17.44 1.00 -5.02
N ARG A 77 -18.22 1.52 -5.98
CA ARG A 77 -19.00 2.77 -5.80
C ARG A 77 -19.96 2.68 -4.61
N GLN A 78 -20.67 1.57 -4.48
CA GLN A 78 -21.62 1.33 -3.40
C GLN A 78 -20.90 1.30 -2.04
N ASN A 79 -19.86 0.49 -1.91
CA ASN A 79 -19.10 0.35 -0.67
C ASN A 79 -18.42 1.67 -0.30
N ALA A 80 -17.84 2.37 -1.27
CA ALA A 80 -17.18 3.65 -1.05
C ALA A 80 -18.17 4.71 -0.51
N LEU A 81 -19.40 4.74 -1.03
CA LEU A 81 -20.44 5.64 -0.55
C LEU A 81 -20.98 5.22 0.82
N GLN A 82 -21.25 3.93 1.01
CA GLN A 82 -21.82 3.39 2.24
C GLN A 82 -20.88 3.59 3.44
N ASN A 83 -19.60 3.29 3.27
CA ASN A 83 -18.62 3.33 4.35
C ASN A 83 -18.03 4.74 4.56
N ARG A 84 -18.43 5.72 3.74
CA ARG A 84 -18.03 7.12 3.91
C ARG A 84 -18.52 7.70 5.25
N SER A 85 -19.73 7.34 5.68
CA SER A 85 -20.31 7.85 6.94
C SER A 85 -19.48 7.44 8.16
N PHE A 86 -18.87 6.25 8.15
CA PHE A 86 -17.94 5.83 9.19
C PHE A 86 -16.78 6.82 9.36
N LEU A 87 -16.22 7.34 8.26
CA LEU A 87 -15.18 8.35 8.32
C LEU A 87 -15.72 9.71 8.78
N GLU A 88 -16.91 10.11 8.34
CA GLU A 88 -17.52 11.38 8.75
C GLU A 88 -17.74 11.46 10.26
N GLU A 89 -18.19 10.36 10.86
CA GLU A 89 -18.48 10.29 12.29
C GLU A 89 -17.21 10.19 13.15
N ASN A 90 -16.23 9.39 12.70
CA ASN A 90 -15.09 9.02 13.56
C ASN A 90 -13.81 9.79 13.25
N VAL A 91 -13.61 10.23 11.99
CA VAL A 91 -12.42 10.96 11.54
C VAL A 91 -12.73 11.94 10.41
N PRO A 92 -13.55 12.98 10.70
CA PRO A 92 -14.02 13.95 9.71
C PRO A 92 -12.88 14.65 8.97
N GLN A 93 -11.70 14.80 9.59
CA GLN A 93 -10.52 15.37 8.95
C GLN A 93 -10.01 14.57 7.74
N SER A 94 -10.31 13.27 7.67
CA SER A 94 -9.86 12.39 6.59
C SER A 94 -10.80 12.35 5.39
N VAL A 95 -12.05 12.81 5.57
CA VAL A 95 -13.14 12.67 4.58
C VAL A 95 -12.80 13.38 3.26
N GLN A 96 -12.19 14.56 3.31
CA GLN A 96 -11.82 15.27 2.08
C GLN A 96 -10.75 14.52 1.27
N LEU A 97 -9.79 13.90 1.94
CA LEU A 97 -8.79 13.07 1.28
C LEU A 97 -9.42 11.80 0.70
N TYR A 98 -10.32 11.17 1.47
CA TYR A 98 -11.07 10.00 1.01
C TYR A 98 -11.90 10.31 -0.24
N ASP A 99 -12.64 11.41 -0.25
CA ASP A 99 -13.46 11.83 -1.39
C ASP A 99 -12.61 12.12 -2.64
N ALA A 100 -11.47 12.79 -2.45
CA ALA A 100 -10.51 13.02 -3.53
C ALA A 100 -9.93 11.70 -4.05
N PHE A 101 -9.65 10.75 -3.16
CA PHE A 101 -9.11 9.45 -3.51
C PHE A 101 -10.10 8.57 -4.27
N VAL A 102 -11.36 8.51 -3.83
CA VAL A 102 -12.43 7.80 -4.54
C VAL A 102 -12.65 8.42 -5.92
N ARG A 103 -12.67 9.75 -6.03
CA ARG A 103 -12.78 10.44 -7.33
C ARG A 103 -11.61 10.11 -8.24
N TYR A 104 -10.39 10.08 -7.70
CA TYR A 104 -9.20 9.70 -8.44
C TYR A 104 -9.32 8.28 -9.02
N ILE A 105 -9.72 7.28 -8.23
CA ILE A 105 -9.93 5.92 -8.75
C ILE A 105 -10.98 5.94 -9.87
N LEU A 106 -12.13 6.58 -9.64
CA LEU A 106 -13.23 6.64 -10.61
C LEU A 106 -12.86 7.34 -11.92
N ALA A 107 -12.03 8.39 -11.85
CA ALA A 107 -11.59 9.14 -13.03
C ALA A 107 -10.66 8.33 -13.94
N ASN A 108 -10.08 7.23 -13.43
CA ASN A 108 -9.22 6.31 -14.20
C ASN A 108 -9.97 5.09 -14.78
N VAL A 109 -11.23 4.89 -14.38
CA VAL A 109 -12.03 3.74 -14.84
C VAL A 109 -12.40 3.86 -16.31
N LYS A 110 -12.21 2.77 -17.05
CA LYS A 110 -12.68 2.54 -18.42
C LYS A 110 -13.75 1.44 -18.46
N ASP A 111 -14.48 1.37 -19.57
CA ASP A 111 -15.49 0.33 -19.77
C ASP A 111 -14.85 -1.07 -19.72
N GLY A 112 -15.45 -1.96 -18.93
CA GLY A 112 -14.96 -3.33 -18.72
C GLY A 112 -13.94 -3.49 -17.59
N ASP A 113 -13.55 -2.40 -16.92
CA ASP A 113 -12.62 -2.48 -15.80
C ASP A 113 -13.20 -3.20 -14.58
N VAL A 114 -12.32 -3.86 -13.84
CA VAL A 114 -12.54 -4.38 -12.49
C VAL A 114 -11.47 -3.78 -11.57
N LEU A 115 -11.83 -3.38 -10.35
CA LEU A 115 -10.87 -2.88 -9.37
C LEU A 115 -10.19 -4.08 -8.69
N GLY A 116 -8.87 -4.14 -8.75
CA GLY A 116 -8.06 -5.19 -8.16
C GLY A 116 -7.23 -4.67 -6.99
N PHE A 117 -7.01 -5.54 -6.00
CA PHE A 117 -6.13 -5.30 -4.88
C PHE A 117 -5.14 -6.46 -4.75
N ASP A 118 -3.88 -6.17 -5.08
CA ASP A 118 -2.76 -7.07 -4.81
C ASP A 118 -2.24 -6.74 -3.40
N VAL A 119 -2.35 -7.70 -2.50
CA VAL A 119 -1.95 -7.54 -1.10
C VAL A 119 -1.08 -8.71 -0.62
N LEU A 120 -0.70 -9.64 -1.50
CA LEU A 120 -0.13 -10.92 -1.09
C LEU A 120 1.20 -10.77 -0.36
N ASP A 121 2.06 -9.88 -0.87
CA ASP A 121 3.33 -9.49 -0.23
C ASP A 121 3.16 -9.01 1.21
N ILE A 122 2.04 -8.36 1.52
CA ILE A 122 1.70 -7.89 2.87
C ILE A 122 1.09 -9.03 3.69
N VAL A 123 0.25 -9.87 3.07
CA VAL A 123 -0.34 -11.05 3.72
C VAL A 123 0.74 -11.99 4.22
N PHE A 124 1.75 -12.28 3.40
CA PHE A 124 2.86 -13.20 3.70
C PHE A 124 3.97 -12.57 4.54
N MET A 125 4.01 -11.24 4.65
CA MET A 125 4.93 -10.57 5.59
C MET A 125 4.69 -11.01 7.03
N ASP A 126 3.41 -11.23 7.38
CA ASP A 126 2.98 -11.72 8.67
C ASP A 126 2.68 -13.24 8.56
N GLN A 127 1.40 -13.63 8.59
CA GLN A 127 0.88 -14.97 8.38
C GLN A 127 -0.53 -14.81 7.81
N VAL A 128 -0.97 -15.72 6.92
CA VAL A 128 -2.28 -15.59 6.28
C VAL A 128 -3.40 -15.53 7.31
N SER A 129 -3.34 -16.37 8.35
CA SER A 129 -4.31 -16.39 9.44
C SER A 129 -4.41 -15.05 10.17
N VAL A 130 -3.27 -14.47 10.56
CA VAL A 130 -3.20 -13.20 11.29
C VAL A 130 -3.76 -12.04 10.48
N VAL A 131 -3.40 -11.96 9.19
CA VAL A 131 -3.87 -10.87 8.32
C VAL A 131 -5.37 -11.04 8.00
N SER A 132 -5.81 -12.28 7.73
CA SER A 132 -7.23 -12.58 7.50
C SER A 132 -8.10 -12.17 8.68
N ASP A 133 -7.70 -12.53 9.90
CA ASP A 133 -8.44 -12.19 11.12
C ASP A 133 -8.52 -10.67 11.33
N LYS A 134 -7.42 -9.94 11.11
CA LYS A 134 -7.41 -8.47 11.17
C LYS A 134 -8.35 -7.85 10.15
N LEU A 135 -8.31 -8.30 8.89
CA LEU A 135 -9.17 -7.76 7.83
C LEU A 135 -10.66 -7.99 8.13
N LEU A 136 -11.03 -9.20 8.54
CA LEU A 136 -12.41 -9.53 8.91
C LEU A 136 -12.88 -8.75 10.15
N LYS A 137 -12.01 -8.61 11.16
CA LYS A 137 -12.27 -7.79 12.35
C LYS A 137 -12.49 -6.32 11.98
N ASN A 138 -11.66 -5.74 11.11
CA ASN A 138 -11.80 -4.37 10.66
C ASN A 138 -13.12 -4.14 9.90
N ILE A 139 -13.50 -5.06 9.01
CA ILE A 139 -14.80 -4.99 8.30
C ILE A 139 -15.97 -4.99 9.30
N GLY A 140 -15.92 -5.87 10.30
CA GLY A 140 -16.92 -5.90 11.38
C GLY A 140 -16.98 -4.58 12.14
N ALA A 141 -15.82 -4.04 12.54
CA ALA A 141 -15.71 -2.78 13.25
C ALA A 141 -16.24 -1.58 12.44
N ILE A 142 -15.99 -1.53 11.13
CA ILE A 142 -16.53 -0.49 10.23
C ILE A 142 -18.06 -0.61 10.15
N ARG A 143 -18.57 -1.82 9.91
CA ARG A 143 -20.02 -2.10 9.78
C ARG A 143 -20.80 -1.76 11.05
N GLU A 144 -20.21 -2.04 12.21
CA GLU A 144 -20.83 -1.84 13.53
C GLU A 144 -20.49 -0.46 14.14
N ASN A 145 -19.78 0.38 13.37
CA ASN A 145 -19.34 1.72 13.77
C ASN A 145 -18.57 1.72 15.11
N GLN A 146 -17.64 0.78 15.26
CA GLN A 146 -16.79 0.61 16.45
C GLN A 146 -15.34 0.96 16.12
N PRO A 147 -14.95 2.25 16.02
CA PRO A 147 -13.59 2.65 15.64
C PRO A 147 -12.49 2.15 16.60
N LYS A 148 -12.85 1.88 17.87
CA LYS A 148 -11.95 1.35 18.90
C LYS A 148 -11.51 -0.11 18.64
N ASP A 149 -12.25 -0.83 17.81
CA ASP A 149 -12.00 -2.24 17.53
C ASP A 149 -11.14 -2.43 16.26
N LEU A 150 -10.77 -1.34 15.57
CA LEU A 150 -9.87 -1.36 14.43
C LEU A 150 -8.43 -1.75 14.81
N ASP A 151 -7.76 -2.49 13.93
CA ASP A 151 -6.32 -2.82 14.04
C ASP A 151 -5.40 -1.74 13.42
N PHE A 152 -5.96 -0.60 13.02
CA PHE A 152 -5.21 0.58 12.57
C PHE A 152 -5.72 1.85 13.25
N SER A 153 -4.84 2.85 13.37
CA SER A 153 -5.18 4.13 13.97
C SER A 153 -5.73 5.10 12.92
N LEU A 154 -6.92 5.63 13.18
CA LEU A 154 -7.54 6.66 12.34
C LEU A 154 -6.97 8.07 12.60
N THR A 155 -6.21 8.26 13.69
CA THR A 155 -5.68 9.59 14.09
C THR A 155 -4.23 9.82 13.68
N GLU A 156 -3.69 8.93 12.84
CA GLU A 156 -2.33 9.02 12.36
C GLU A 156 -2.08 10.27 11.51
N LYS A 157 -0.86 10.79 11.58
CA LYS A 157 -0.47 12.02 10.86
C LYS A 157 -0.08 11.77 9.41
N ASN A 158 0.20 10.53 9.03
CA ASN A 158 0.64 10.16 7.69
C ASN A 158 -0.52 9.54 6.88
N LEU A 159 -1.57 10.33 6.59
CA LEU A 159 -2.75 9.80 5.90
C LEU A 159 -2.45 9.38 4.45
N ILE A 160 -1.50 10.01 3.75
CA ILE A 160 -1.07 9.54 2.43
C ILE A 160 -0.54 8.11 2.51
N GLY A 161 0.45 7.84 3.38
CA GLY A 161 1.03 6.50 3.46
C GLY A 161 0.12 5.44 4.10
N LEU A 162 -0.64 5.82 5.13
CA LEU A 162 -1.39 4.88 5.97
C LEU A 162 -2.86 4.72 5.56
N ALA A 163 -3.47 5.76 4.97
CA ALA A 163 -4.87 5.72 4.55
C ALA A 163 -5.01 5.40 3.06
N MET A 164 -4.30 6.15 2.22
CA MET A 164 -4.54 6.19 0.79
C MET A 164 -3.59 5.30 -0.01
N GLY A 165 -2.35 5.16 0.46
CA GLY A 165 -1.24 4.71 -0.38
C GLY A 165 -0.70 5.84 -1.25
N PHE A 166 0.49 5.65 -1.81
CA PHE A 166 1.13 6.60 -2.70
C PHE A 166 0.60 6.40 -4.13
N PRO A 167 0.11 7.44 -4.80
CA PRO A 167 -0.21 7.36 -6.22
C PRO A 167 1.03 6.97 -7.01
N ASP A 168 0.89 6.14 -8.04
CA ASP A 168 2.04 5.77 -8.87
C ASP A 168 2.56 7.00 -9.63
N TYR A 169 3.72 7.50 -9.20
CA TYR A 169 4.37 8.67 -9.79
C TYR A 169 4.84 8.42 -11.23
N TYR A 170 5.07 7.16 -11.62
CA TYR A 170 5.47 6.80 -12.98
C TYR A 170 4.25 6.62 -13.91
N ALA A 171 3.05 6.51 -13.34
CA ALA A 171 1.78 6.56 -14.05
C ALA A 171 1.29 8.01 -14.29
N SER A 172 2.15 9.03 -14.18
CA SER A 172 1.75 10.44 -14.38
C SER A 172 1.11 10.74 -15.75
N GLU A 173 1.40 9.95 -16.78
CA GLU A 173 0.74 10.03 -18.10
C GLU A 173 -0.67 9.40 -18.12
N LEU A 174 -1.00 8.60 -17.11
CA LEU A 174 -2.34 8.01 -16.87
C LEU A 174 -3.17 8.83 -15.89
N LEU A 175 -2.57 9.79 -15.18
CA LEU A 175 -3.29 10.65 -14.26
C LEU A 175 -4.28 11.54 -15.04
N PRO A 176 -5.60 11.46 -14.77
CA PRO A 176 -6.59 12.30 -15.43
C PRO A 176 -6.35 13.79 -15.12
N GLU A 177 -6.94 14.70 -15.89
CA GLU A 177 -6.80 16.15 -15.65
C GLU A 177 -7.22 16.57 -14.22
N ASP A 178 -8.13 15.82 -13.58
CA ASP A 178 -8.46 15.92 -12.15
C ASP A 178 -7.72 14.80 -11.38
N ASN A 179 -6.40 14.92 -11.27
CA ASN A 179 -5.57 13.94 -10.58
C ASN A 179 -5.52 14.19 -9.07
N ILE A 180 -5.21 13.14 -8.30
CA ILE A 180 -5.11 13.21 -6.85
C ILE A 180 -4.01 14.16 -6.37
N LEU A 181 -2.93 14.32 -7.14
CA LEU A 181 -1.79 15.15 -6.79
C LEU A 181 -2.17 16.63 -6.77
N ASP A 182 -3.09 17.07 -7.62
CA ASP A 182 -3.57 18.46 -7.66
C ASP A 182 -4.70 18.73 -6.66
N SER A 183 -5.20 17.70 -5.96
CA SER A 183 -6.26 17.87 -4.97
C SER A 183 -5.77 18.65 -3.74
N VAL A 184 -6.60 19.59 -3.28
CA VAL A 184 -6.30 20.40 -2.08
C VAL A 184 -6.07 19.51 -0.86
N ALA A 185 -6.88 18.47 -0.69
CA ALA A 185 -6.77 17.53 0.43
C ALA A 185 -5.43 16.79 0.42
N TYR A 186 -4.99 16.28 -0.74
CA TYR A 186 -3.69 15.63 -0.87
C TYR A 186 -2.54 16.60 -0.59
N GLN A 187 -2.61 17.81 -1.15
CA GLN A 187 -1.58 18.82 -0.93
C GLN A 187 -1.48 19.25 0.54
N ASP A 188 -2.60 19.31 1.26
CA ASP A 188 -2.61 19.64 2.68
C ASP A 188 -2.03 18.49 3.53
N GLU A 189 -2.32 17.23 3.21
CA GLU A 189 -1.64 16.09 3.85
C GLU A 189 -0.15 16.04 3.52
N LEU A 190 0.23 16.33 2.27
CA LEU A 190 1.63 16.35 1.85
C LEU A 190 2.43 17.43 2.60
N LYS A 191 1.83 18.59 2.87
CA LYS A 191 2.45 19.64 3.70
C LYS A 191 2.65 19.22 5.14
N LYS A 192 1.75 18.41 5.72
CA LYS A 192 1.90 17.88 7.10
C LYS A 192 3.07 16.91 7.24
N MET A 193 3.44 16.22 6.16
CA MET A 193 4.58 15.29 6.13
C MET A 193 5.91 15.99 5.89
N LYS A 194 5.90 17.14 5.21
CA LYS A 194 7.10 17.95 5.05
C LYS A 194 7.46 18.54 6.43
N PRO A 195 8.71 18.40 6.90
CA PRO A 195 9.16 19.18 8.05
C PRO A 195 8.90 20.65 7.74
N GLN A 196 8.15 21.34 8.60
CA GLN A 196 8.05 22.79 8.49
C GLN A 196 9.48 23.32 8.61
N GLU A 197 10.02 23.90 7.54
CA GLU A 197 11.13 24.84 7.67
C GLU A 197 10.57 26.01 8.48
N ASP A 198 10.72 25.92 9.79
CA ASP A 198 10.31 26.97 10.69
C ASP A 198 11.04 28.25 10.32
N LYS A 199 10.25 29.21 9.83
CA LYS A 199 10.59 30.62 9.81
C LYS A 199 10.72 31.09 11.26
N GLN A 200 11.87 30.91 11.89
CA GLN A 200 12.32 31.74 13.00
C GLN A 200 13.82 31.94 12.93
N GLY A 201 14.21 33.20 12.74
CA GLY A 201 15.59 33.65 12.73
C GLY A 201 16.28 33.41 14.07
N GLY A 202 17.51 32.93 13.99
CA GLY A 202 18.43 32.75 15.09
C GLY A 202 19.78 32.34 14.53
N ASP A 203 20.60 33.33 14.20
CA ASP A 203 21.98 33.17 13.79
C ASP A 203 22.76 32.41 14.89
N MET A 204 23.07 31.14 14.66
CA MET A 204 24.17 30.42 15.32
C MET A 204 24.73 29.36 14.37
N THR A 205 25.74 29.79 13.61
CA THR A 205 27.04 29.12 13.39
C THR A 205 27.05 27.60 13.14
N GLY A 206 27.57 27.26 11.95
CA GLY A 206 27.65 25.90 11.44
C GLY A 206 28.56 24.92 12.18
N ALA A 207 28.14 23.65 12.07
CA ALA A 207 28.79 22.35 12.27
C ALA A 207 27.63 21.46 12.74
N ASP A 208 27.00 20.60 11.95
CA ASP A 208 27.56 19.38 11.40
C ASP A 208 26.58 18.76 10.39
N THR A 209 26.94 18.70 9.11
CA THR A 209 26.17 17.90 8.12
C THR A 209 27.08 17.17 7.13
N LYS A 210 28.40 17.18 7.35
CA LYS A 210 29.37 16.47 6.48
C LYS A 210 29.83 15.11 6.99
N ALA A 211 29.53 14.73 8.24
CA ALA A 211 30.06 13.50 8.83
C ALA A 211 29.37 12.19 8.38
N ASN A 212 28.10 12.22 7.97
CA ASN A 212 27.34 10.99 7.70
C ASN A 212 27.48 10.43 6.28
N LYS A 213 27.97 11.21 5.31
CA LYS A 213 28.13 10.74 3.92
C LYS A 213 29.40 9.89 3.71
N TRP A 214 30.42 10.09 4.55
CA TRP A 214 31.70 9.37 4.45
C TRP A 214 31.69 7.98 5.10
N ARG A 215 30.84 7.75 6.11
CA ARG A 215 30.75 6.44 6.79
C ARG A 215 30.10 5.35 5.93
N SER A 216 29.10 5.70 5.10
CA SER A 216 28.39 4.73 4.26
C SER A 216 29.26 4.20 3.10
N GLY A 217 30.08 5.05 2.48
CA GLY A 217 30.98 4.64 1.40
C GLY A 217 32.11 3.70 1.84
N ILE A 218 32.65 3.91 3.06
CA ILE A 218 33.73 3.06 3.59
C ILE A 218 33.21 1.66 3.94
N VAL A 219 31.97 1.54 4.45
CA VAL A 219 31.34 0.25 4.73
C VAL A 219 31.10 -0.55 3.45
N TYR A 220 30.64 0.11 2.38
CA TYR A 220 30.44 -0.53 1.07
C TYR A 220 31.75 -1.09 0.49
N LEU A 221 32.86 -0.35 0.62
CA LEU A 221 34.17 -0.80 0.14
C LEU A 221 34.70 -2.01 0.92
N LEU A 222 34.44 -2.09 2.22
CA LEU A 222 34.83 -3.23 3.05
C LEU A 222 34.03 -4.50 2.72
N ILE A 223 32.72 -4.37 2.47
CA ILE A 223 31.87 -5.49 2.06
C ILE A 223 32.28 -5.99 0.67
N LEU A 224 32.54 -5.09 -0.28
CA LEU A 224 32.98 -5.45 -1.63
C LEU A 224 34.34 -6.19 -1.60
N ALA A 225 35.28 -5.76 -0.77
CA ALA A 225 36.57 -6.42 -0.61
C ALA A 225 36.43 -7.84 -0.02
N LEU A 226 35.49 -8.05 0.90
CA LEU A 226 35.21 -9.38 1.48
C LEU A 226 34.59 -10.34 0.45
N VAL A 227 33.68 -9.85 -0.39
CA VAL A 227 33.06 -10.65 -1.47
C VAL A 227 34.10 -11.07 -2.51
N ILE A 228 34.97 -10.15 -2.93
CA ILE A 228 36.05 -10.47 -3.88
C ILE A 228 37.00 -11.52 -3.28
N ARG A 229 37.38 -11.39 -2.01
CA ARG A 229 38.27 -12.35 -1.33
C ARG A 229 37.65 -13.74 -1.22
N LEU A 230 36.32 -13.82 -1.04
CA LEU A 230 35.58 -15.07 -0.94
C LEU A 230 35.46 -15.77 -2.31
N ILE A 231 35.25 -15.00 -3.38
CA ILE A 231 35.28 -15.50 -4.77
C ILE A 231 36.67 -16.05 -5.12
N PHE A 232 37.74 -15.32 -4.79
CA PHE A 232 39.11 -15.80 -5.01
C PHE A 232 39.43 -17.06 -4.19
N TYR A 233 38.96 -17.16 -2.94
CA TYR A 233 39.14 -18.36 -2.12
C TYR A 233 38.43 -19.58 -2.72
N MET A 234 37.24 -19.41 -3.30
CA MET A 234 36.52 -20.49 -3.98
C MET A 234 37.15 -20.89 -5.32
N MET A 235 37.80 -19.96 -6.04
CA MET A 235 38.52 -20.29 -7.28
C MET A 235 39.86 -21.00 -7.04
N VAL A 236 40.56 -20.73 -5.94
CA VAL A 236 41.87 -21.36 -5.62
C VAL A 236 41.71 -22.75 -5.00
N LYS A 237 40.54 -23.08 -4.47
CA LYS A 237 40.25 -24.38 -3.82
C LYS A 237 39.56 -25.39 -4.75
N ARG A 238 39.58 -25.13 -6.06
CA ARG A 238 39.05 -26.00 -7.11
C ARG A 238 40.17 -26.59 -7.96
#